data_AF-A0A9P9S516-F1
#
_entry.id   AF-A0A9P9S516-F1
#
_cell.length_a   1.000
_cell.length_b   1.000
_cell.length_c   1.000
_cell.angle_alpha   90.00
_cell.angle_beta   90.00
_cell.angle_gamma   90.00
#
_symmetry.space_group_name_H-M   'P 1'
#
loop_
_entity.id
_entity.type
_entity.pdbx_description
1 polymer ?
#
loop_
_entity_poly.entity_id
_entity_poly.type
_entity_poly.pdbx_seq_one_letter_code
_entity_poly.pdbx_strand_id
1 'polypeptide(L)'
;MSRPFTFGVELEMMVALVREGQQNPNPTEHCIVKFPATNDIEDISKSDSKARNAFPAIFYANRVRAEFKRIIREAGFPLALTGADTCGWAVVGDTSLRHPPDDAYIDTEGYDWCGIEVKTPALPFTPESLQAVKDMCALIPKNFKILTNSSTGLHVHIGHGESSFSTHVVAKIMAFIYTFEPQISSLHPIHRYSHPYGKAMRHTCHFSAEFQRVYGEMPPTLMAITKILTTTRRKESAHREELAYLVRTRASGKNGNYNFSGMADLNLDVDRPTIEFRQHEGTMDGELIIQWVQLLVGMLAYIENEEYASFLNFLITTAEKEKWQKLGDGKDAEREASMGLKLADGAFNIIDMLRYIGLSEQANYFKDKVYKHDIPLQALTPQTKGSCGIEWEYQNRLGGVARKTAEYRRDDERRRLFEKFRIAKLAAKMAGDEWTFNEDRPVWPLHWADPEFVDESEESDASNES
;
A
#
# COMPACT_ATOMS: atom_id res chain seq x y z
N MET A 1 28.47 1.82 -6.07
CA MET A 1 27.75 0.53 -5.89
C MET A 1 26.44 0.86 -5.17
N SER A 2 25.30 0.37 -5.65
CA SER A 2 24.02 0.52 -4.95
C SER A 2 24.08 -0.19 -3.59
N ARG A 3 23.34 0.33 -2.60
CA ARG A 3 23.34 -0.25 -1.25
C ARG A 3 22.58 -1.58 -1.28
N PRO A 4 23.00 -2.60 -0.50
CA PRO A 4 22.25 -3.85 -0.45
C PRO A 4 20.84 -3.62 0.10
N PHE A 5 19.87 -4.33 -0.44
CA PHE A 5 18.51 -4.32 0.09
C PHE A 5 18.42 -5.16 1.37
N THR A 6 17.55 -4.73 2.27
CA THR A 6 17.08 -5.49 3.42
C THR A 6 15.57 -5.63 3.32
N PHE A 7 15.02 -6.70 3.86
CA PHE A 7 13.59 -6.92 3.92
C PHE A 7 13.15 -7.48 5.27
N GLY A 8 11.87 -7.27 5.60
CA GLY A 8 11.19 -7.93 6.70
C GLY A 8 9.84 -8.46 6.24
N VAL A 9 9.37 -9.57 6.81
CA VAL A 9 8.08 -10.17 6.51
C VAL A 9 7.25 -10.27 7.79
N GLU A 10 5.97 -9.87 7.69
CA GLU A 10 4.97 -10.08 8.74
C GLU A 10 3.96 -11.11 8.23
N LEU A 11 3.87 -12.24 8.94
CA LEU A 11 2.96 -13.34 8.65
C LEU A 11 1.79 -13.27 9.62
N GLU A 12 0.57 -13.07 9.12
CA GLU A 12 -0.64 -13.08 9.95
C GLU A 12 -1.38 -14.41 9.82
N MET A 13 -1.85 -14.96 10.94
CA MET A 13 -2.56 -16.24 10.98
C MET A 13 -3.54 -16.33 12.14
N MET A 14 -4.53 -17.21 11.99
CA MET A 14 -5.36 -17.66 13.10
C MET A 14 -4.82 -18.97 13.64
N VAL A 15 -4.74 -19.09 14.96
CA VAL A 15 -4.26 -20.29 15.66
C VAL A 15 -5.40 -20.90 16.46
N ALA A 16 -5.67 -22.19 16.23
CA ALA A 16 -6.71 -22.92 16.94
C ALA A 16 -6.33 -23.13 18.40
N LEU A 17 -7.30 -23.00 19.30
CA LEU A 17 -7.13 -23.25 20.71
C LEU A 17 -8.31 -24.00 21.33
N VAL A 18 -7.99 -24.84 22.31
CA VAL A 18 -8.90 -25.58 23.17
C VAL A 18 -8.71 -25.05 24.57
N ARG A 19 -9.77 -24.43 25.11
CA ARG A 19 -9.76 -23.82 26.44
C ARG A 19 -9.80 -24.87 27.55
N GLU A 20 -9.48 -24.42 28.76
CA GLU A 20 -9.64 -25.21 29.98
C GLU A 20 -11.12 -25.59 30.14
N GLY A 21 -11.39 -26.88 30.32
CA GLY A 21 -12.76 -27.42 30.42
C GLY A 21 -13.45 -27.67 29.06
N GLN A 22 -12.88 -27.23 27.94
CA GLN A 22 -13.40 -27.55 26.61
C GLN A 22 -12.93 -28.95 26.18
N GLN A 23 -13.84 -29.75 25.61
CA GLN A 23 -13.48 -31.00 24.96
C GLN A 23 -12.71 -30.70 23.66
N ASN A 24 -11.61 -31.41 23.41
CA ASN A 24 -10.90 -31.26 22.14
C ASN A 24 -11.83 -31.66 20.98
N PRO A 25 -12.17 -30.74 20.06
CA PRO A 25 -13.07 -31.04 18.94
C PRO A 25 -12.55 -32.16 18.04
N ASN A 26 -11.23 -32.27 17.88
CA ASN A 26 -10.60 -33.36 17.16
C ASN A 26 -9.52 -34.04 18.02
N PRO A 27 -9.82 -35.18 18.64
CA PRO A 27 -8.86 -35.94 19.45
C PRO A 27 -7.64 -36.47 18.68
N THR A 28 -7.69 -36.54 17.34
CA THR A 28 -6.55 -36.98 16.51
C THR A 28 -5.69 -35.80 16.03
N GLU A 29 -6.00 -34.57 16.43
CA GLU A 29 -5.16 -33.41 16.14
C GLU A 29 -3.82 -33.55 16.88
N HIS A 30 -2.73 -33.56 16.13
CA HIS A 30 -1.37 -33.68 16.65
C HIS A 30 -0.71 -32.33 16.89
N CYS A 31 -1.24 -31.26 16.29
CA CYS A 31 -0.76 -29.92 16.52
C CYS A 31 -1.07 -29.45 17.94
N ILE A 32 -0.29 -28.47 18.40
CA ILE A 32 -0.53 -27.79 19.66
C ILE A 32 -1.79 -26.94 19.52
N VAL A 33 -2.84 -27.37 20.22
CA VAL A 33 -4.11 -26.63 20.38
C VAL A 33 -4.41 -26.32 21.85
N LYS A 34 -3.62 -26.84 22.79
CA LYS A 34 -3.74 -26.54 24.23
C LYS A 34 -2.49 -25.81 24.69
N PHE A 35 -2.68 -24.62 25.24
CA PHE A 35 -1.59 -23.73 25.61
C PHE A 35 -1.49 -23.62 27.13
N PRO A 36 -0.40 -24.12 27.75
CA PRO A 36 -0.23 -24.11 29.19
C PRO A 36 -0.26 -22.69 29.77
N ALA A 37 -0.74 -22.59 31.00
CA ALA A 37 -0.68 -21.36 31.76
C ALA A 37 0.77 -20.91 31.98
N THR A 38 1.04 -19.62 31.83
CA THR A 38 2.39 -19.08 32.05
C THR A 38 2.46 -18.37 33.40
N ASN A 39 3.65 -18.21 33.96
CA ASN A 39 3.85 -17.38 35.16
C ASN A 39 4.06 -15.90 34.79
N ASP A 40 3.73 -15.53 33.55
CA ASP A 40 3.85 -14.17 33.07
C ASP A 40 2.81 -13.28 33.76
N ILE A 41 3.22 -12.11 34.21
CA ILE A 41 2.30 -11.12 34.80
C ILE A 41 1.31 -10.60 33.76
N GLU A 42 1.67 -10.68 32.48
CA GLU A 42 0.79 -10.37 31.36
C GLU A 42 -0.18 -11.52 31.04
N ASP A 43 -0.07 -12.71 31.66
CA ASP A 43 -1.05 -13.79 31.53
C ASP A 43 -2.34 -13.46 32.29
N ILE A 44 -3.14 -12.57 31.69
CA ILE A 44 -4.42 -12.11 32.21
C ILE A 44 -5.52 -13.18 32.17
N SER A 45 -5.25 -14.37 31.59
CA SER A 45 -6.19 -15.50 31.64
C SER A 45 -6.46 -15.98 33.08
N LYS A 46 -5.55 -15.67 34.02
CA LYS A 46 -5.68 -15.99 35.45
C LYS A 46 -6.42 -14.92 36.28
N SER A 47 -6.88 -13.82 35.67
CA SER A 47 -7.51 -12.70 36.38
C SER A 47 -8.87 -13.08 36.99
N ASP A 48 -9.09 -12.69 38.24
CA ASP A 48 -10.22 -13.16 39.06
C ASP A 48 -11.54 -12.36 38.88
N SER A 49 -11.61 -11.48 37.88
CA SER A 49 -12.78 -10.59 37.71
C SER A 49 -14.05 -11.39 37.36
N LYS A 50 -15.15 -11.09 38.08
CA LYS A 50 -16.42 -11.84 38.06
C LYS A 50 -17.33 -11.57 36.84
N ALA A 51 -16.87 -10.86 35.81
CA ALA A 51 -17.64 -10.61 34.57
C ALA A 51 -17.59 -11.81 33.59
N ARG A 52 -17.66 -13.03 34.13
CA ARG A 52 -17.22 -14.30 33.53
C ARG A 52 -18.18 -14.96 32.51
N ASN A 53 -19.12 -14.23 31.93
CA ASN A 53 -20.09 -14.84 30.99
C ASN A 53 -19.65 -14.85 29.51
N ALA A 54 -18.46 -14.36 29.14
CA ALA A 54 -18.01 -14.39 27.73
C ALA A 54 -16.49 -14.22 27.60
N PHE A 55 -15.68 -15.20 28.00
CA PHE A 55 -14.21 -15.14 27.84
C PHE A 55 -13.80 -15.29 26.35
N PRO A 56 -13.40 -14.21 25.64
CA PRO A 56 -12.97 -14.31 24.26
C PRO A 56 -11.58 -14.97 24.18
N ALA A 57 -11.32 -15.69 23.09
CA ALA A 57 -10.04 -16.36 22.79
C ALA A 57 -8.79 -15.49 22.99
N ILE A 58 -8.93 -14.16 22.87
CA ILE A 58 -7.86 -13.16 23.01
C ILE A 58 -7.10 -13.23 24.34
N PHE A 59 -7.74 -13.66 25.45
CA PHE A 59 -7.06 -13.76 26.74
C PHE A 59 -6.01 -14.88 26.79
N TYR A 60 -6.06 -15.85 25.86
CA TYR A 60 -5.06 -16.91 25.72
C TYR A 60 -3.87 -16.48 24.85
N ALA A 61 -3.89 -15.29 24.24
CA ALA A 61 -2.89 -14.85 23.28
C ALA A 61 -1.46 -14.92 23.83
N ASN A 62 -1.24 -14.55 25.10
CA ASN A 62 0.08 -14.60 25.70
C ASN A 62 0.61 -16.04 25.89
N ARG A 63 -0.27 -17.00 26.17
CA ARG A 63 0.08 -18.42 26.24
C ARG A 63 0.43 -18.97 24.85
N VAL A 64 -0.34 -18.59 23.83
CA VAL A 64 -0.07 -18.94 22.43
C VAL A 64 1.28 -18.38 21.99
N ARG A 65 1.53 -17.08 22.24
CA ARG A 65 2.82 -16.43 21.93
C ARG A 65 4.00 -17.10 22.64
N ALA A 66 3.83 -17.52 23.90
CA ALA A 66 4.87 -18.21 24.64
C ALA A 66 5.28 -19.54 24.00
N GLU A 67 4.30 -20.33 23.54
CA GLU A 67 4.57 -21.58 22.82
C GLU A 67 5.23 -21.34 21.45
N PHE A 68 4.79 -20.33 20.69
CA PHE A 68 5.48 -19.92 19.46
C PHE A 68 6.94 -19.56 19.73
N LYS A 69 7.20 -18.71 20.72
CA LYS A 69 8.57 -18.33 21.12
C LYS A 69 9.39 -19.58 21.50
N ARG A 70 8.81 -20.52 22.25
CA ARG A 70 9.48 -21.78 22.62
C ARG A 70 9.89 -22.57 21.37
N ILE A 71 8.96 -22.81 20.44
CA ILE A 71 9.20 -23.59 19.21
C ILE A 71 10.23 -22.91 18.31
N ILE A 72 10.14 -21.59 18.12
CA ILE A 72 11.08 -20.80 17.30
C ILE A 72 12.50 -20.90 17.89
N ARG A 73 12.63 -20.77 19.22
CA ARG A 73 13.93 -20.89 19.91
C ARG A 73 14.49 -22.31 19.84
N GLU A 74 13.66 -23.34 20.01
CA GLU A 74 14.07 -24.75 19.90
C GLU A 74 14.54 -25.11 18.49
N ALA A 75 13.97 -24.46 17.46
CA ALA A 75 14.41 -24.58 16.08
C ALA A 75 15.71 -23.79 15.78
N GLY A 76 16.26 -23.06 16.75
CA GLY A 76 17.54 -22.35 16.62
C GLY A 76 17.43 -20.92 16.08
N PHE A 77 16.22 -20.38 15.92
CA PHE A 77 16.04 -19.00 15.46
C PHE A 77 16.20 -18.00 16.61
N PRO A 78 16.83 -16.83 16.37
CA PRO A 78 16.95 -15.78 17.37
C PRO A 78 15.56 -15.17 17.64
N LEU A 79 15.22 -14.97 18.91
CA LEU A 79 13.98 -14.31 19.30
C LEU A 79 14.20 -12.83 19.56
N ALA A 80 13.24 -12.02 19.13
CA ALA A 80 13.17 -10.61 19.50
C ALA A 80 12.82 -10.46 20.99
N LEU A 81 13.42 -9.47 21.65
CA LEU A 81 13.13 -9.11 23.04
C LEU A 81 11.74 -8.45 23.18
N THR A 82 11.36 -7.66 22.17
CA THR A 82 10.08 -6.94 22.12
C THR A 82 9.49 -7.02 20.70
N GLY A 83 8.25 -6.55 20.50
CA GLY A 83 7.67 -6.46 19.15
C GLY A 83 8.32 -5.38 18.26
N ALA A 84 9.03 -4.43 18.86
CA ALA A 84 9.76 -3.38 18.15
C ALA A 84 11.16 -3.83 17.71
N ASP A 85 11.77 -4.77 18.44
CA ASP A 85 13.10 -5.32 18.16
C ASP A 85 13.15 -6.01 16.78
N THR A 86 14.05 -5.52 15.93
CA THR A 86 14.27 -5.98 14.55
C THR A 86 15.43 -6.97 14.41
N CYS A 87 16.08 -7.35 15.50
CA CYS A 87 17.25 -8.24 15.48
C CYS A 87 16.87 -9.73 15.62
N GLY A 88 15.61 -10.04 15.96
CA GLY A 88 15.12 -11.40 16.09
C GLY A 88 13.71 -11.58 15.55
N TRP A 89 13.24 -12.83 15.57
CA TRP A 89 11.87 -13.17 15.23
C TRP A 89 10.94 -12.74 16.35
N ALA A 90 9.97 -11.90 16.02
CA ALA A 90 8.98 -11.40 16.97
C ALA A 90 7.66 -12.16 16.79
N VAL A 91 7.00 -12.44 17.92
CA VAL A 91 5.65 -13.01 17.95
C VAL A 91 4.78 -12.03 18.70
N VAL A 92 3.89 -11.38 17.96
CA VAL A 92 2.94 -10.40 18.47
C VAL A 92 1.53 -10.91 18.25
N GLY A 93 0.54 -10.26 18.85
CA GLY A 93 -0.84 -10.50 18.43
C GLY A 93 -1.34 -9.28 17.69
N ASP A 94 -2.26 -9.55 16.79
CA ASP A 94 -2.95 -8.53 16.03
C ASP A 94 -4.45 -8.64 16.30
N THR A 95 -5.00 -7.53 16.80
CA THR A 95 -6.42 -7.38 17.13
C THR A 95 -7.29 -7.20 15.89
N SER A 96 -6.70 -6.95 14.72
CA SER A 96 -7.42 -6.84 13.44
C SER A 96 -7.88 -8.21 12.92
N LEU A 97 -7.18 -9.27 13.33
CA LEU A 97 -7.42 -10.65 12.92
C LEU A 97 -8.67 -11.22 13.58
N ARG A 98 -9.52 -11.85 12.76
CA ARG A 98 -10.82 -12.36 13.21
C ARG A 98 -11.11 -13.73 12.61
N HIS A 99 -11.76 -14.57 13.42
CA HIS A 99 -12.32 -15.82 12.95
C HIS A 99 -13.62 -16.17 13.71
N PRO A 100 -14.71 -16.53 13.00
CA PRO A 100 -14.84 -16.47 11.55
C PRO A 100 -14.64 -15.02 11.06
N PRO A 101 -14.13 -14.81 9.83
CA PRO A 101 -14.04 -13.48 9.25
C PRO A 101 -15.45 -12.93 9.00
N ASP A 102 -15.58 -11.69 8.50
CA ASP A 102 -16.88 -11.07 8.19
C ASP A 102 -17.74 -11.85 7.17
N ASP A 103 -17.22 -12.93 6.58
CA ASP A 103 -17.93 -13.87 5.72
C ASP A 103 -18.53 -15.03 6.56
N ALA A 104 -19.86 -15.06 6.66
CA ALA A 104 -20.61 -15.70 7.74
C ALA A 104 -20.68 -17.25 7.70
N TYR A 105 -19.91 -17.92 6.85
CA TYR A 105 -20.07 -19.36 6.56
C TYR A 105 -18.79 -20.19 6.73
N ILE A 106 -17.92 -19.83 7.67
CA ILE A 106 -16.74 -20.64 7.98
C ILE A 106 -16.99 -21.49 9.23
N ASP A 107 -16.88 -22.81 9.05
CA ASP A 107 -16.87 -23.76 10.15
C ASP A 107 -15.64 -23.52 11.02
N THR A 108 -15.88 -23.37 12.32
CA THR A 108 -14.83 -23.18 13.32
C THR A 108 -14.19 -24.50 13.74
N GLU A 109 -14.72 -25.62 13.24
CA GLU A 109 -14.39 -27.00 13.64
C GLU A 109 -14.54 -27.21 15.16
N GLY A 110 -15.33 -26.36 15.84
CA GLY A 110 -15.49 -26.39 17.29
C GLY A 110 -14.32 -25.83 18.10
N TYR A 111 -13.28 -25.27 17.44
CA TYR A 111 -12.17 -24.60 18.11
C TYR A 111 -12.48 -23.13 18.40
N ASP A 112 -11.83 -22.59 19.43
CA ASP A 112 -11.65 -21.14 19.56
C ASP A 112 -10.41 -20.72 18.75
N TRP A 113 -10.31 -19.45 18.38
CA TRP A 113 -9.25 -18.97 17.48
C TRP A 113 -8.60 -17.69 17.98
N CYS A 114 -7.27 -17.66 17.97
CA CYS A 114 -6.48 -16.49 18.35
C CYS A 114 -5.69 -15.96 17.15
N GLY A 115 -5.75 -14.65 16.90
CA GLY A 115 -4.92 -13.99 15.90
C GLY A 115 -3.47 -13.86 16.38
N ILE A 116 -2.52 -14.30 15.56
CA ILE A 116 -1.08 -14.22 15.81
C ILE A 116 -0.41 -13.64 14.59
N GLU A 117 0.60 -12.82 14.84
CA GLU A 117 1.48 -12.28 13.81
C GLU A 117 2.93 -12.63 14.15
N VAL A 118 3.64 -13.21 13.19
CA VAL A 118 5.07 -13.53 13.30
C VAL A 118 5.84 -12.62 12.36
N LYS A 119 6.78 -11.86 12.91
CA LYS A 119 7.62 -10.92 12.16
C LYS A 119 9.05 -11.46 12.07
N THR A 120 9.64 -11.40 10.88
CA THR A 120 11.07 -11.66 10.71
C THR A 120 11.91 -10.55 11.37
N PRO A 121 13.20 -10.80 11.67
CA PRO A 121 14.15 -9.71 11.82
C PRO A 121 14.29 -8.89 10.52
N ALA A 122 14.99 -7.76 10.58
CA ALA A 122 15.47 -7.05 9.40
C ALA A 122 16.56 -7.89 8.71
N LEU A 123 16.17 -8.63 7.67
CA LEU A 123 17.02 -9.58 6.99
C LEU A 123 17.75 -8.92 5.81
N PRO A 124 19.05 -9.20 5.57
CA PRO A 124 19.68 -8.84 4.31
C PRO A 124 19.04 -9.65 3.17
N PHE A 125 18.89 -9.05 1.99
CA PHE A 125 18.32 -9.74 0.83
C PHE A 125 19.34 -10.74 0.24
N THR A 126 19.39 -11.95 0.82
CA THR A 126 20.25 -13.06 0.40
C THR A 126 19.48 -14.38 0.35
N PRO A 127 19.98 -15.40 -0.37
CA PRO A 127 19.36 -16.73 -0.41
C PRO A 127 19.12 -17.34 0.97
N GLU A 128 20.05 -17.15 1.91
CA GLU A 128 19.96 -17.67 3.29
C GLU A 128 18.82 -17.03 4.06
N SER A 129 18.63 -15.71 3.90
CA SER A 129 17.51 -14.99 4.51
C SER A 129 16.17 -15.43 3.94
N LEU A 130 16.09 -15.63 2.61
CA LEU A 130 14.87 -16.16 1.97
C LEU A 130 14.58 -17.59 2.43
N GLN A 131 15.63 -18.41 2.61
CA GLN A 131 15.48 -19.76 3.15
C GLN A 131 14.99 -19.75 4.60
N ALA A 132 15.47 -18.84 5.44
CA ALA A 132 15.00 -18.70 6.82
C ALA A 132 13.48 -18.41 6.89
N VAL A 133 12.95 -17.62 5.94
CA VAL A 133 11.49 -17.39 5.82
C VAL A 133 10.75 -18.68 5.46
N LYS A 134 11.25 -19.44 4.47
CA LYS A 134 10.69 -20.76 4.11
C LYS A 134 10.69 -21.73 5.29
N ASP A 135 11.80 -21.79 6.03
CA ASP A 135 11.95 -22.68 7.17
C ASP A 135 10.94 -22.34 8.27
N MET A 136 10.70 -21.04 8.51
CA MET A 136 9.65 -20.60 9.44
C MET A 136 8.25 -21.00 8.97
N CYS A 137 7.96 -20.81 7.67
CA CYS A 137 6.69 -21.19 7.05
C CYS A 137 6.44 -22.70 7.10
N ALA A 138 7.48 -23.53 7.14
CA ALA A 138 7.37 -24.97 7.35
C ALA A 138 7.26 -25.35 8.84
N LEU A 139 7.94 -24.61 9.72
CA LEU A 139 7.97 -24.86 11.16
C LEU A 139 6.61 -24.62 11.83
N ILE A 140 5.94 -23.51 11.50
CA ILE A 140 4.67 -23.11 12.14
C ILE A 140 3.56 -24.17 11.94
N PRO A 141 3.14 -24.51 10.71
CA PRO A 141 2.04 -25.45 10.48
C PRO A 141 2.38 -26.89 10.92
N LYS A 142 3.67 -27.22 11.09
CA LYS A 142 4.09 -28.51 11.66
C LYS A 142 3.78 -28.61 13.17
N ASN A 143 3.72 -27.49 13.87
CA ASN A 143 3.55 -27.45 15.33
C ASN A 143 2.19 -26.92 15.76
N PHE A 144 1.54 -26.07 14.97
CA PHE A 144 0.30 -25.38 15.33
C PHE A 144 -0.78 -25.63 14.29
N LYS A 145 -2.02 -25.85 14.76
CA LYS A 145 -3.19 -25.86 13.87
C LYS A 145 -3.51 -24.41 13.55
N ILE A 146 -3.24 -24.02 12.32
CA ILE A 146 -3.44 -22.66 11.83
C ILE A 146 -4.41 -22.61 10.66
N LEU A 147 -4.96 -21.43 10.40
CA LEU A 147 -5.58 -21.10 9.13
C LEU A 147 -5.26 -19.65 8.75
N THR A 148 -5.29 -19.39 7.44
CA THR A 148 -5.35 -18.04 6.88
C THR A 148 -6.75 -17.80 6.32
N ASN A 149 -7.21 -16.56 6.37
CA ASN A 149 -8.52 -16.17 5.88
C ASN A 149 -8.52 -14.72 5.38
N SER A 150 -9.68 -14.17 5.02
CA SER A 150 -9.79 -12.82 4.45
C SER A 150 -9.40 -11.68 5.41
N SER A 151 -9.24 -11.93 6.72
CA SER A 151 -8.67 -10.97 7.66
C SER A 151 -7.15 -11.06 7.76
N THR A 152 -6.52 -12.15 7.32
CA THR A 152 -5.05 -12.31 7.41
C THR A 152 -4.38 -11.75 6.18
N GLY A 153 -3.30 -11.00 6.37
CA GLY A 153 -2.43 -10.45 5.36
C GLY A 153 -1.00 -11.01 5.40
N LEU A 154 -0.26 -10.69 4.35
CA LEU A 154 1.19 -10.82 4.29
C LEU A 154 1.74 -9.41 4.07
N HIS A 155 2.55 -8.91 5.02
CA HIS A 155 3.25 -7.64 4.86
C HIS A 155 4.71 -7.85 4.56
N VAL A 156 5.26 -7.05 3.63
CA VAL A 156 6.68 -7.04 3.32
C VAL A 156 7.21 -5.62 3.48
N HIS A 157 8.23 -5.46 4.31
CA HIS A 157 8.96 -4.21 4.50
C HIS A 157 10.24 -4.27 3.70
N ILE A 158 10.58 -3.23 2.94
CA ILE A 158 11.84 -3.16 2.18
C ILE A 158 12.55 -1.83 2.41
N GLY A 159 13.86 -1.88 2.59
CA GLY A 159 14.74 -0.72 2.79
C GLY A 159 16.22 -1.07 2.56
N HIS A 160 17.12 -0.24 3.08
CA HIS A 160 18.58 -0.45 3.04
C HIS A 160 19.18 -0.50 4.45
N GLY A 161 18.60 -1.33 5.32
CA GLY A 161 18.94 -1.40 6.74
C GLY A 161 18.61 -0.09 7.46
N GLU A 162 19.61 0.50 8.11
CA GLU A 162 19.48 1.80 8.79
C GLU A 162 19.40 2.99 7.82
N SER A 163 19.66 2.76 6.53
CA SER A 163 19.57 3.80 5.51
C SER A 163 18.19 3.88 4.88
N SER A 164 17.69 5.11 4.74
CA SER A 164 16.53 5.42 3.92
C SER A 164 16.89 5.52 2.43
N PHE A 165 15.91 5.27 1.56
CA PHE A 165 15.95 5.72 0.16
C PHE A 165 16.12 7.25 0.08
N SER A 166 16.71 7.74 -1.01
CA SER A 166 16.77 9.18 -1.29
C SER A 166 15.39 9.71 -1.67
N THR A 167 15.14 11.00 -1.41
CA THR A 167 13.84 11.62 -1.70
C THR A 167 13.44 11.50 -3.18
N HIS A 168 14.40 11.63 -4.10
CA HIS A 168 14.17 11.44 -5.52
C HIS A 168 13.74 9.99 -5.85
N VAL A 169 14.40 9.00 -5.26
CA VAL A 169 14.03 7.58 -5.45
C VAL A 169 12.65 7.29 -4.85
N VAL A 170 12.30 7.91 -3.71
CA VAL A 170 10.95 7.80 -3.13
C VAL A 170 9.88 8.32 -4.11
N ALA A 171 10.09 9.47 -4.73
CA ALA A 171 9.17 10.00 -5.74
C ALA A 171 9.03 9.06 -6.94
N LYS A 172 10.15 8.50 -7.45
CA LYS A 172 10.13 7.48 -8.51
C LYS A 172 9.30 6.25 -8.08
N ILE A 173 9.52 5.74 -6.88
CA ILE A 173 8.79 4.56 -6.37
C ILE A 173 7.29 4.84 -6.28
N MET A 174 6.90 5.98 -5.72
CA MET A 174 5.50 6.39 -5.61
C MET A 174 4.84 6.53 -6.99
N ALA A 175 5.52 7.15 -7.96
CA ALA A 175 5.02 7.30 -9.32
C ALA A 175 4.92 5.95 -10.06
N PHE A 176 5.90 5.07 -9.89
CA PHE A 176 5.88 3.72 -10.45
C PHE A 176 4.70 2.91 -9.88
N ILE A 177 4.58 2.84 -8.56
CA ILE A 177 3.50 2.13 -7.89
C ILE A 177 2.15 2.72 -8.30
N TYR A 178 2.02 4.05 -8.40
CA TYR A 178 0.79 4.67 -8.89
C TYR A 178 0.49 4.21 -10.32
N THR A 179 1.48 4.22 -11.20
CA THR A 179 1.32 3.83 -12.62
C THR A 179 0.91 2.36 -12.74
N PHE A 180 1.56 1.46 -12.01
CA PHE A 180 1.43 0.02 -12.21
C PHE A 180 0.58 -0.70 -11.15
N GLU A 181 -0.05 0.02 -10.22
CA GLU A 181 -0.97 -0.60 -9.25
C GLU A 181 -2.03 -1.51 -9.91
N PRO A 182 -2.64 -1.18 -11.07
CA PRO A 182 -3.59 -2.08 -11.72
C PRO A 182 -2.98 -3.42 -12.15
N GLN A 183 -1.73 -3.42 -12.60
CA GLN A 183 -0.97 -4.62 -12.93
C GLN A 183 -0.61 -5.38 -11.66
N ILE A 184 -0.04 -4.71 -10.65
CA ILE A 184 0.38 -5.36 -9.39
C ILE A 184 -0.83 -6.00 -8.68
N SER A 185 -1.96 -5.30 -8.63
CA SER A 185 -3.19 -5.78 -7.99
C SER A 185 -3.76 -7.04 -8.63
N SER A 186 -3.38 -7.34 -9.87
CA SER A 186 -3.79 -8.60 -10.53
C SER A 186 -3.12 -9.84 -9.93
N LEU A 187 -2.11 -9.70 -9.06
CA LEU A 187 -1.47 -10.82 -8.35
C LEU A 187 -2.21 -11.23 -7.07
N HIS A 188 -3.26 -10.51 -6.68
CA HIS A 188 -3.95 -10.72 -5.41
C HIS A 188 -5.44 -10.93 -5.62
N PRO A 189 -6.12 -11.76 -4.79
CA PRO A 189 -7.55 -12.00 -4.92
C PRO A 189 -8.39 -10.76 -4.58
N ILE A 190 -9.63 -10.73 -5.10
CA ILE A 190 -10.53 -9.56 -5.00
C ILE A 190 -10.80 -9.10 -3.56
N HIS A 191 -10.80 -10.03 -2.59
CA HIS A 191 -11.05 -9.69 -1.19
C HIS A 191 -9.96 -8.78 -0.61
N ARG A 192 -8.73 -8.79 -1.17
CA ARG A 192 -7.65 -7.86 -0.80
C ARG A 192 -7.81 -6.49 -1.44
N TYR A 193 -8.57 -6.39 -2.52
CA TYR A 193 -8.85 -5.11 -3.19
C TYR A 193 -9.90 -4.28 -2.44
N SER A 194 -10.91 -4.94 -1.84
CA SER A 194 -11.97 -4.29 -1.06
C SER A 194 -11.71 -4.23 0.45
N HIS A 195 -10.55 -4.70 0.90
CA HIS A 195 -10.26 -4.85 2.33
C HIS A 195 -10.12 -3.48 3.02
N PRO A 196 -10.74 -3.26 4.20
CA PRO A 196 -10.61 -2.00 4.94
C PRO A 196 -9.17 -1.62 5.30
N TYR A 197 -8.28 -2.62 5.44
CA TYR A 197 -6.87 -2.48 5.82
C TYR A 197 -5.89 -2.77 4.67
N GLY A 198 -6.32 -2.59 3.41
CA GLY A 198 -5.53 -2.84 2.20
C GLY A 198 -6.07 -2.07 0.99
N LYS A 199 -6.29 -0.76 1.14
CA LYS A 199 -6.95 0.03 0.10
C LYS A 199 -5.99 0.40 -1.04
N ALA A 200 -6.50 0.33 -2.26
CA ALA A 200 -5.78 0.75 -3.46
C ALA A 200 -5.41 2.24 -3.41
N MET A 201 -4.14 2.54 -3.66
CA MET A 201 -3.55 3.87 -3.64
C MET A 201 -4.20 4.78 -4.69
N ARG A 202 -4.39 4.31 -5.93
CA ARG A 202 -5.01 5.10 -7.02
C ARG A 202 -6.38 5.64 -6.66
N HIS A 203 -7.15 4.89 -5.87
CA HIS A 203 -8.52 5.25 -5.53
C HIS A 203 -8.65 6.01 -4.21
N THR A 204 -7.70 5.83 -3.30
CA THR A 204 -7.89 6.22 -1.89
C THR A 204 -6.79 7.11 -1.32
N CYS A 205 -5.72 7.35 -2.08
CA CYS A 205 -4.69 8.29 -1.68
C CYS A 205 -5.24 9.71 -1.56
N HIS A 206 -4.52 10.55 -0.84
CA HIS A 206 -4.92 11.93 -0.61
C HIS A 206 -5.14 12.67 -1.93
N PHE A 207 -4.16 12.65 -2.83
CA PHE A 207 -4.22 13.34 -4.11
C PHE A 207 -5.47 12.94 -4.92
N SER A 208 -5.71 11.63 -5.11
CA SER A 208 -6.89 11.16 -5.86
C SER A 208 -8.20 11.60 -5.24
N ALA A 209 -8.27 11.60 -3.91
CA ALA A 209 -9.47 11.94 -3.20
C ALA A 209 -9.70 13.47 -3.14
N GLU A 210 -8.63 14.28 -3.15
CA GLU A 210 -8.72 15.73 -3.38
C GLU A 210 -9.17 16.03 -4.80
N PHE A 211 -8.55 15.37 -5.78
CA PHE A 211 -8.91 15.53 -7.17
C PHE A 211 -10.39 15.17 -7.39
N GLN A 212 -10.83 14.02 -6.93
CA GLN A 212 -12.23 13.62 -7.04
C GLN A 212 -13.19 14.61 -6.34
N ARG A 213 -12.81 15.15 -5.18
CA ARG A 213 -13.59 16.17 -4.47
C ARG A 213 -13.72 17.46 -5.30
N VAL A 214 -12.68 17.86 -6.01
CA VAL A 214 -12.62 19.09 -6.81
C VAL A 214 -13.28 18.92 -8.19
N TYR A 215 -13.05 17.79 -8.85
CA TYR A 215 -13.42 17.55 -10.24
C TYR A 215 -14.59 16.57 -10.41
N GLY A 216 -14.92 15.75 -9.42
CA GLY A 216 -15.94 14.69 -9.53
C GLY A 216 -15.56 13.51 -10.40
N GLU A 217 -14.30 13.43 -10.83
CA GLU A 217 -13.75 12.34 -11.63
C GLU A 217 -12.45 11.87 -11.01
N MET A 218 -12.00 10.67 -11.37
CA MET A 218 -10.69 10.17 -10.95
C MET A 218 -9.58 10.91 -11.70
N PRO A 219 -8.42 11.18 -11.06
CA PRO A 219 -7.29 11.75 -11.77
C PRO A 219 -6.79 10.82 -12.90
N PRO A 220 -6.52 11.35 -14.12
CA PRO A 220 -5.74 10.60 -15.10
C PRO A 220 -4.38 10.21 -14.54
N THR A 221 -3.87 9.04 -14.93
CA THR A 221 -2.59 8.50 -14.44
C THR A 221 -1.44 9.46 -14.68
N LEU A 222 -1.34 10.02 -15.89
CA LEU A 222 -0.30 10.99 -16.25
C LEU A 222 -0.26 12.17 -15.27
N MET A 223 -1.42 12.69 -14.90
CA MET A 223 -1.52 13.83 -14.01
C MET A 223 -1.07 13.49 -12.58
N ALA A 224 -1.42 12.31 -12.08
CA ALA A 224 -0.98 11.88 -10.75
C ALA A 224 0.54 11.69 -10.69
N ILE A 225 1.13 11.05 -11.71
CA ILE A 225 2.59 10.84 -11.75
C ILE A 225 3.33 12.15 -11.95
N THR A 226 2.81 13.08 -12.76
CA THR A 226 3.37 14.43 -12.89
C THR A 226 3.35 15.12 -11.55
N LYS A 227 2.21 15.13 -10.84
CA LYS A 227 2.13 15.74 -9.51
C LYS A 227 3.15 15.15 -8.54
N ILE A 228 3.31 13.82 -8.50
CA ILE A 228 4.27 13.16 -7.60
C ILE A 228 5.71 13.53 -7.96
N LEU A 229 6.08 13.44 -9.24
CA LEU A 229 7.47 13.58 -9.68
C LEU A 229 7.97 15.02 -9.71
N THR A 230 7.07 16.01 -9.87
CA THR A 230 7.45 17.43 -9.87
C THR A 230 7.34 18.06 -8.49
N THR A 231 6.59 17.46 -7.57
CA THR A 231 6.49 17.96 -6.19
C THR A 231 7.89 18.15 -5.61
N THR A 232 8.12 19.33 -5.05
CA THR A 232 9.35 19.69 -4.36
C THR A 232 9.03 20.57 -3.14
N ARG A 233 9.97 20.63 -2.18
CA ARG A 233 9.95 21.57 -1.06
C ARG A 233 11.38 22.03 -0.78
N ARG A 234 11.51 23.23 -0.19
CA ARG A 234 12.81 23.82 0.19
C ARG A 234 13.61 22.95 1.14
N LYS A 235 12.95 22.30 2.10
CA LYS A 235 13.57 21.36 3.03
C LYS A 235 13.28 19.94 2.58
N GLU A 236 14.29 19.08 2.60
CA GLU A 236 14.13 17.66 2.28
C GLU A 236 13.05 17.00 3.16
N SER A 237 12.94 17.41 4.43
CA SER A 237 11.91 16.89 5.33
C SER A 237 10.49 17.22 4.96
N ALA A 238 10.23 18.49 4.67
CA ALA A 238 8.94 18.89 4.14
C ALA A 238 8.65 18.19 2.80
N HIS A 239 9.68 17.95 1.98
CA HIS A 239 9.52 17.29 0.68
C HIS A 239 9.03 15.84 0.86
N ARG A 240 9.68 15.07 1.74
CA ARG A 240 9.24 13.69 2.01
C ARG A 240 7.88 13.62 2.67
N GLU A 241 7.60 14.52 3.60
CA GLU A 241 6.30 14.61 4.25
C GLU A 241 5.19 14.89 3.23
N GLU A 242 5.42 15.82 2.30
CA GLU A 242 4.48 16.12 1.22
C GLU A 242 4.27 14.92 0.28
N LEU A 243 5.35 14.28 -0.17
CA LEU A 243 5.27 13.11 -1.04
C LEU A 243 4.47 11.99 -0.38
N ALA A 244 4.79 11.68 0.88
CA ALA A 244 4.06 10.69 1.66
C ALA A 244 2.60 11.09 1.83
N TYR A 245 2.31 12.36 2.10
CA TYR A 245 0.96 12.88 2.22
C TYR A 245 0.15 12.67 0.94
N LEU A 246 0.69 12.99 -0.23
CA LEU A 246 0.02 12.84 -1.53
C LEU A 246 -0.48 11.40 -1.77
N VAL A 247 0.35 10.41 -1.45
CA VAL A 247 0.05 8.99 -1.73
C VAL A 247 -0.58 8.24 -0.56
N ARG A 248 -0.65 8.85 0.62
CA ARG A 248 -1.22 8.22 1.83
C ARG A 248 -2.71 7.97 1.68
N THR A 249 -3.15 6.77 2.02
CA THR A 249 -4.57 6.39 2.11
C THR A 249 -5.27 7.15 3.26
N ARG A 250 -6.53 7.55 3.07
CA ARG A 250 -7.33 8.24 4.11
C ARG A 250 -7.48 7.43 5.42
N ALA A 251 -7.73 8.14 6.53
CA ALA A 251 -7.82 7.67 7.92
C ALA A 251 -6.46 7.38 8.58
N SER A 252 -5.71 6.40 8.10
CA SER A 252 -4.34 6.13 8.52
C SER A 252 -3.56 5.59 7.33
N GLY A 253 -2.28 5.98 7.17
CA GLY A 253 -1.43 5.40 6.12
C GLY A 253 -1.32 3.86 6.23
N LYS A 254 -1.57 3.34 7.43
CA LYS A 254 -1.65 1.90 7.76
C LYS A 254 -2.89 1.18 7.21
N ASN A 255 -3.76 1.84 6.44
CA ASN A 255 -4.91 1.17 5.81
C ASN A 255 -4.73 1.04 4.28
N GLY A 256 -3.60 1.49 3.74
CA GLY A 256 -3.28 1.40 2.33
C GLY A 256 -2.55 0.11 1.97
N ASN A 257 -2.65 -0.27 0.71
CA ASN A 257 -1.84 -1.32 0.08
C ASN A 257 -0.33 -1.07 0.17
N TYR A 258 0.04 0.20 0.30
CA TYR A 258 1.40 0.68 0.43
C TYR A 258 1.45 1.71 1.55
N ASN A 259 2.42 1.57 2.46
CA ASN A 259 2.62 2.50 3.55
C ASN A 259 4.04 3.06 3.50
N PHE A 260 4.11 4.40 3.31
CA PHE A 260 5.34 5.17 3.21
C PHE A 260 5.63 5.96 4.50
N SER A 261 4.96 5.68 5.61
CA SER A 261 5.14 6.44 6.86
C SER A 261 6.59 6.37 7.36
N GLY A 262 7.27 5.23 7.17
CA GLY A 262 8.69 5.07 7.49
C GLY A 262 9.63 5.98 6.68
N MET A 263 9.11 6.65 5.64
CA MET A 263 9.86 7.56 4.77
C MET A 263 9.61 9.05 5.10
N ALA A 264 8.53 9.36 5.84
CA ALA A 264 8.05 10.73 6.08
C ALA A 264 8.63 11.38 7.35
N ASP A 265 8.91 10.58 8.38
CA ASP A 265 9.41 11.11 9.66
C ASP A 265 10.90 11.41 9.59
N LEU A 266 11.24 12.71 9.67
CA LEU A 266 12.60 13.23 9.58
C LEU A 266 13.14 13.82 10.89
N ASN A 267 12.74 13.22 12.02
CA ASN A 267 13.39 13.40 13.30
C ASN A 267 13.65 12.01 13.92
N LEU A 268 14.92 11.68 14.17
CA LEU A 268 15.45 10.82 15.24
C LEU A 268 14.74 9.46 15.48
N ASP A 269 15.47 8.33 15.38
CA ASP A 269 15.00 7.00 15.80
C ASP A 269 13.68 6.51 15.14
N VAL A 270 13.56 6.65 13.81
CA VAL A 270 12.56 5.85 13.10
C VAL A 270 13.11 4.42 13.03
N ASP A 271 12.59 3.51 13.86
CA ASP A 271 13.06 2.13 13.98
C ASP A 271 13.17 1.38 12.64
N ARG A 272 12.49 1.83 11.57
CA ARG A 272 12.37 1.12 10.27
C ARG A 272 12.15 2.06 9.06
N PRO A 273 13.20 2.61 8.41
CA PRO A 273 13.07 3.44 7.20
C PRO A 273 12.74 2.60 5.95
N THR A 274 11.53 2.02 5.96
CA THR A 274 11.10 1.01 4.99
C THR A 274 9.80 1.44 4.29
N ILE A 275 9.59 0.87 3.11
CA ILE A 275 8.30 0.85 2.44
C ILE A 275 7.61 -0.46 2.81
N GLU A 276 6.41 -0.38 3.35
CA GLU A 276 5.59 -1.53 3.73
C GLU A 276 4.56 -1.81 2.62
N PHE A 277 4.60 -3.04 2.09
CA PHE A 277 3.70 -3.58 1.08
C PHE A 277 2.71 -4.53 1.73
N ARG A 278 1.41 -4.29 1.55
CA ARG A 278 0.33 -4.96 2.33
C ARG A 278 -0.75 -5.64 1.49
N GLN A 279 -0.52 -5.71 0.19
CA GLN A 279 -1.51 -6.13 -0.80
C GLN A 279 -1.81 -7.62 -0.74
N HIS A 280 -0.80 -8.41 -0.36
CA HIS A 280 -0.84 -9.86 -0.45
C HIS A 280 -1.73 -10.46 0.66
N GLU A 281 -2.48 -11.50 0.31
CA GLU A 281 -3.28 -12.26 1.27
C GLU A 281 -2.38 -13.07 2.22
N GLY A 282 -2.87 -13.34 3.43
CA GLY A 282 -2.18 -14.20 4.38
C GLY A 282 -1.96 -15.59 3.80
N THR A 283 -0.73 -16.09 3.88
CA THR A 283 -0.33 -17.41 3.39
C THR A 283 0.82 -17.97 4.23
N MET A 284 1.00 -19.28 4.18
CA MET A 284 2.17 -20.00 4.71
C MET A 284 2.92 -20.76 3.61
N ASP A 285 2.61 -20.50 2.35
CA ASP A 285 3.39 -21.00 1.23
C ASP A 285 4.72 -20.22 1.17
N GLY A 286 5.77 -20.83 1.71
CA GLY A 286 7.10 -20.24 1.75
C GLY A 286 7.69 -19.95 0.36
N GLU A 287 7.31 -20.69 -0.69
CA GLU A 287 7.76 -20.39 -2.05
C GLU A 287 7.07 -19.13 -2.58
N LEU A 288 5.74 -19.04 -2.42
CA LEU A 288 4.98 -17.86 -2.82
C LEU A 288 5.49 -16.60 -2.11
N ILE A 289 5.76 -16.69 -0.81
CA ILE A 289 6.27 -15.57 -0.02
C ILE A 289 7.62 -15.09 -0.55
N ILE A 290 8.59 -15.99 -0.81
CA ILE A 290 9.90 -15.53 -1.30
C ILE A 290 9.82 -14.97 -2.73
N GLN A 291 8.95 -15.52 -3.59
CA GLN A 291 8.76 -15.02 -4.95
C GLN A 291 8.16 -13.62 -4.92
N TRP A 292 7.27 -13.35 -3.96
CA TRP A 292 6.74 -12.02 -3.71
C TRP A 292 7.81 -11.04 -3.20
N VAL A 293 8.63 -11.44 -2.23
CA VAL A 293 9.76 -10.63 -1.76
C VAL A 293 10.74 -10.31 -2.89
N GLN A 294 11.12 -11.31 -3.69
CA GLN A 294 12.02 -11.14 -4.84
C GLN A 294 11.43 -10.20 -5.90
N LEU A 295 10.13 -10.32 -6.18
CA LEU A 295 9.43 -9.41 -7.09
C LEU A 295 9.52 -7.96 -6.59
N LEU A 296 9.19 -7.72 -5.33
CA LEU A 296 9.19 -6.38 -4.76
C LEU A 296 10.60 -5.78 -4.71
N VAL A 297 11.60 -6.53 -4.24
CA VAL A 297 12.99 -6.06 -4.23
C VAL A 297 13.50 -5.81 -5.65
N GLY A 298 13.21 -6.72 -6.58
CA GLY A 298 13.58 -6.58 -7.98
C GLY A 298 12.96 -5.35 -8.65
N MET A 299 11.69 -5.06 -8.35
CA MET A 299 11.00 -3.85 -8.80
C MET A 299 11.67 -2.59 -8.26
N LEU A 300 11.98 -2.54 -6.96
CA LEU A 300 12.66 -1.38 -6.36
C LEU A 300 14.09 -1.22 -6.89
N ALA A 301 14.80 -2.32 -7.12
CA ALA A 301 16.13 -2.31 -7.73
C ALA A 301 16.08 -1.76 -9.16
N TYR A 302 15.09 -2.14 -9.97
CA TYR A 302 14.87 -1.53 -11.29
C TYR A 302 14.67 -0.02 -11.16
N ILE A 303 13.75 0.42 -10.30
CA ILE A 303 13.43 1.84 -10.11
C ILE A 303 14.65 2.66 -9.66
N GLU A 304 15.46 2.14 -8.73
CA GLU A 304 16.62 2.85 -8.22
C GLU A 304 17.74 2.99 -9.28
N ASN A 305 17.95 1.95 -10.10
CA ASN A 305 19.08 1.89 -11.03
C ASN A 305 18.75 2.35 -12.45
N GLU A 306 17.46 2.43 -12.82
CA GLU A 306 17.06 2.85 -14.16
C GLU A 306 17.33 4.34 -14.41
N GLU A 307 17.83 4.63 -15.61
CA GLU A 307 18.12 5.99 -16.06
C GLU A 307 16.82 6.82 -16.08
N TYR A 308 16.89 8.07 -15.62
CA TYR A 308 15.67 8.84 -15.32
C TYR A 308 14.79 9.08 -16.55
N ALA A 309 15.37 9.41 -17.71
CA ALA A 309 14.60 9.63 -18.93
C ALA A 309 13.93 8.33 -19.42
N SER A 310 14.64 7.20 -19.37
CA SER A 310 14.11 5.88 -19.72
C SER A 310 12.97 5.46 -18.79
N PHE A 311 13.16 5.65 -17.48
CA PHE A 311 12.12 5.44 -16.46
C PHE A 311 10.89 6.30 -16.72
N LEU A 312 11.09 7.59 -16.97
CA LEU A 312 10.00 8.53 -17.19
C LEU A 312 9.22 8.21 -18.47
N ASN A 313 9.93 7.91 -19.56
CA ASN A 313 9.32 7.49 -20.82
C ASN A 313 8.45 6.24 -20.63
N PHE A 314 8.89 5.29 -19.81
CA PHE A 314 8.11 4.09 -19.49
C PHE A 314 6.80 4.43 -18.77
N LEU A 315 6.84 5.32 -17.77
CA LEU A 315 5.64 5.75 -17.05
C LEU A 315 4.67 6.51 -17.96
N ILE A 316 5.16 7.47 -18.74
CA ILE A 316 4.35 8.29 -19.65
C ILE A 316 3.71 7.41 -20.72
N THR A 317 4.50 6.58 -21.40
CA THR A 317 4.00 5.66 -22.44
C THR A 317 2.92 4.74 -21.89
N THR A 318 3.08 4.26 -20.66
CA THR A 318 2.06 3.41 -20.01
C THR A 318 0.79 4.20 -19.71
N ALA A 319 0.93 5.39 -19.13
CA ALA A 319 -0.19 6.26 -18.80
C ALA A 319 -1.01 6.67 -20.04
N GLU A 320 -0.35 6.96 -21.17
CA GLU A 320 -1.01 7.28 -22.44
C GLU A 320 -1.77 6.10 -23.05
N LYS A 321 -1.25 4.88 -22.86
CA LYS A 321 -1.90 3.64 -23.33
C LYS A 321 -3.08 3.22 -22.44
N GLU A 322 -3.19 3.75 -21.23
CA GLU A 322 -4.30 3.47 -20.31
C GLU A 322 -5.55 4.27 -20.71
N LYS A 323 -6.33 3.72 -21.65
CA LYS A 323 -7.52 4.38 -22.22
C LYS A 323 -8.70 4.46 -21.24
N TRP A 324 -8.81 3.51 -20.32
CA TRP A 324 -9.89 3.45 -19.32
C TRP A 324 -9.50 2.56 -18.14
N GLN A 325 -10.22 2.69 -17.04
CA GLN A 325 -10.10 1.86 -15.85
C GLN A 325 -11.48 1.34 -15.44
N LYS A 326 -11.53 0.16 -14.80
CA LYS A 326 -12.77 -0.32 -14.18
C LYS A 326 -13.19 0.64 -13.07
N LEU A 327 -14.49 0.82 -12.86
CA LEU A 327 -15.07 1.70 -11.82
C LEU A 327 -16.01 0.98 -10.85
N GLY A 328 -16.46 -0.24 -11.19
CA GLY A 328 -17.44 -0.98 -10.41
C GLY A 328 -18.85 -0.37 -10.45
N ASP A 329 -19.13 0.52 -11.41
CA ASP A 329 -20.39 1.26 -11.54
C ASP A 329 -21.46 0.54 -12.39
N GLY A 330 -21.26 -0.75 -12.64
CA GLY A 330 -22.11 -1.58 -13.48
C GLY A 330 -21.93 -1.37 -14.99
N LYS A 331 -21.05 -0.45 -15.42
CA LYS A 331 -20.80 -0.15 -16.85
C LYS A 331 -19.48 -0.67 -17.38
N ASP A 332 -18.71 -1.37 -16.57
CA ASP A 332 -17.39 -1.86 -16.97
C ASP A 332 -17.45 -2.84 -18.15
N ALA A 333 -18.49 -3.68 -18.23
CA ALA A 333 -18.69 -4.57 -19.37
C ALA A 333 -18.97 -3.80 -20.68
N GLU A 334 -19.72 -2.69 -20.62
CA GLU A 334 -19.99 -1.84 -21.78
C GLU A 334 -18.72 -1.09 -22.23
N ARG A 335 -17.91 -0.60 -21.27
CA ARG A 335 -16.61 -0.01 -21.55
C ARG A 335 -15.67 -1.02 -22.20
N GLU A 336 -15.62 -2.24 -21.68
CA GLU A 336 -14.79 -3.30 -22.25
C GLU A 336 -15.23 -3.67 -23.67
N ALA A 337 -16.54 -3.76 -23.93
CA ALA A 337 -17.08 -4.04 -25.26
C ALA A 337 -16.76 -2.92 -26.28
N SER A 338 -16.72 -1.66 -25.84
CA SER A 338 -16.49 -0.50 -26.71
C SER A 338 -15.03 -0.09 -26.86
N MET A 339 -14.23 -0.24 -25.80
CA MET A 339 -12.85 0.25 -25.71
C MET A 339 -11.81 -0.88 -25.69
N GLY A 340 -12.24 -2.13 -25.61
CA GLY A 340 -11.40 -3.31 -25.39
C GLY A 340 -11.02 -3.49 -23.91
N LEU A 341 -10.23 -4.53 -23.62
CA LEU A 341 -9.69 -4.79 -22.27
C LEU A 341 -8.96 -3.57 -21.71
N LYS A 342 -9.07 -3.34 -20.40
CA LYS A 342 -8.17 -2.39 -19.72
C LYS A 342 -6.72 -2.82 -19.91
N LEU A 343 -5.79 -1.87 -19.91
CA LEU A 343 -4.38 -2.10 -20.22
C LEU A 343 -3.79 -3.30 -19.44
N ALA A 344 -4.03 -3.32 -18.12
CA ALA A 344 -3.53 -4.35 -17.21
C ALA A 344 -4.11 -5.75 -17.43
N ASP A 345 -5.24 -5.89 -18.12
CA ASP A 345 -5.86 -7.20 -18.43
C ASP A 345 -5.56 -7.65 -19.87
N GLY A 346 -4.94 -6.80 -20.68
CA GLY A 346 -4.76 -6.99 -22.12
C GLY A 346 -3.34 -6.68 -22.57
N ALA A 347 -3.18 -5.55 -23.27
CA ALA A 347 -1.98 -5.25 -24.07
C ALA A 347 -0.68 -5.05 -23.26
N PHE A 348 -0.77 -4.81 -21.96
CA PHE A 348 0.40 -4.72 -21.08
C PHE A 348 0.02 -5.13 -19.65
N ASN A 349 -0.01 -6.43 -19.41
CA ASN A 349 -0.38 -7.01 -18.13
C ASN A 349 0.84 -7.13 -17.18
N ILE A 350 0.62 -7.67 -15.97
CA ILE A 350 1.68 -7.83 -14.97
C ILE A 350 2.87 -8.68 -15.47
N ILE A 351 2.63 -9.71 -16.27
CA ILE A 351 3.68 -10.59 -16.77
C ILE A 351 4.55 -9.85 -17.79
N ASP A 352 3.94 -9.02 -18.63
CA ASP A 352 4.67 -8.17 -19.58
C ASP A 352 5.49 -7.11 -18.85
N MET A 353 4.92 -6.49 -17.82
CA MET A 353 5.62 -5.54 -16.95
C MET A 353 6.83 -6.18 -16.25
N LEU A 354 6.66 -7.36 -15.64
CA LEU A 354 7.73 -8.07 -14.95
C LEU A 354 8.87 -8.43 -15.92
N ARG A 355 8.55 -8.90 -17.13
CA ARG A 355 9.57 -9.16 -18.17
C ARG A 355 10.28 -7.88 -18.60
N TYR A 356 9.55 -6.78 -18.76
CA TYR A 356 10.10 -5.49 -19.16
C TYR A 356 11.15 -4.99 -18.17
N ILE A 357 10.88 -5.11 -16.85
CA ILE A 357 11.80 -4.68 -15.80
C ILE A 357 12.85 -5.76 -15.41
N GLY A 358 13.00 -6.81 -16.22
CA GLY A 358 14.03 -7.84 -16.04
C GLY A 358 13.69 -8.98 -15.07
N LEU A 359 12.47 -9.04 -14.53
CA LEU A 359 12.02 -10.06 -13.57
C LEU A 359 11.38 -11.26 -14.26
N SER A 360 12.14 -11.90 -15.16
CA SER A 360 11.64 -13.03 -15.95
C SER A 360 11.30 -14.27 -15.12
N GLU A 361 12.02 -14.51 -14.02
CA GLU A 361 11.74 -15.63 -13.11
C GLU A 361 10.37 -15.46 -12.44
N GLN A 362 10.13 -14.29 -11.84
CA GLN A 362 8.86 -13.96 -11.20
C GLN A 362 7.73 -13.91 -12.24
N ALA A 363 7.98 -13.38 -13.43
CA ALA A 363 7.02 -13.43 -14.53
C ALA A 363 6.61 -14.88 -14.87
N ASN A 364 7.55 -15.82 -14.88
CA ASN A 364 7.26 -17.22 -15.15
C ASN A 364 6.54 -17.91 -13.97
N TYR A 365 6.88 -17.53 -12.74
CA TYR A 365 6.24 -18.06 -11.54
C TYR A 365 4.78 -17.61 -11.40
N PHE A 366 4.48 -16.35 -11.70
CA PHE A 366 3.14 -15.77 -11.52
C PHE A 366 2.21 -15.87 -12.74
N LYS A 367 2.69 -16.33 -13.90
CA LYS A 367 1.90 -16.33 -15.16
C LYS A 367 0.55 -17.04 -15.09
N ASP A 368 0.40 -18.01 -14.20
CA ASP A 368 -0.81 -18.80 -13.95
C ASP A 368 -1.54 -18.41 -12.66
N LYS A 369 -1.10 -17.34 -12.00
CA LYS A 369 -1.59 -16.83 -10.70
C LYS A 369 -2.07 -15.38 -10.82
N VAL A 370 -2.67 -15.04 -11.96
CA VAL A 370 -3.17 -13.70 -12.25
C VAL A 370 -4.70 -13.68 -12.19
N TYR A 371 -5.23 -12.76 -11.41
CA TYR A 371 -6.66 -12.52 -11.25
C TYR A 371 -7.18 -11.46 -12.22
N LYS A 372 -8.38 -11.69 -12.73
CA LYS A 372 -9.18 -10.67 -13.42
C LYS A 372 -10.31 -10.26 -12.49
N HIS A 373 -10.24 -9.02 -12.03
CA HIS A 373 -11.14 -8.50 -11.00
C HIS A 373 -12.34 -7.80 -11.60
N ASP A 374 -13.53 -8.13 -11.12
CA ASP A 374 -14.68 -7.22 -11.19
C ASP A 374 -14.67 -6.38 -9.92
N ILE A 375 -14.15 -5.16 -10.06
CA ILE A 375 -13.92 -4.32 -8.89
C ILE A 375 -15.24 -3.81 -8.33
N PRO A 376 -15.37 -3.70 -6.99
CA PRO A 376 -16.55 -3.10 -6.37
C PRO A 376 -16.68 -1.63 -6.73
N LEU A 377 -17.91 -1.10 -6.63
CA LEU A 377 -18.19 0.32 -6.82
C LEU A 377 -17.26 1.17 -5.94
N GLN A 378 -16.46 2.01 -6.58
CA GLN A 378 -15.60 2.93 -5.88
C GLN A 378 -16.43 4.07 -5.28
N ALA A 379 -16.39 4.22 -3.96
CA ALA A 379 -17.09 5.30 -3.27
C ALA A 379 -16.51 6.66 -3.71
N LEU A 380 -17.31 7.45 -4.43
CA LEU A 380 -16.92 8.80 -4.79
C LEU A 380 -16.97 9.69 -3.55
N THR A 381 -15.88 10.39 -3.26
CA THR A 381 -15.87 11.48 -2.30
C THR A 381 -16.88 12.53 -2.76
N PRO A 382 -17.84 12.94 -1.91
CA PRO A 382 -18.75 14.02 -2.24
C PRO A 382 -17.95 15.24 -2.67
N GLN A 383 -18.33 15.84 -3.80
CA GLN A 383 -17.71 17.08 -4.23
C GLN A 383 -17.87 18.13 -3.14
N THR A 384 -16.76 18.65 -2.65
CA THR A 384 -16.73 19.79 -1.75
C THR A 384 -15.80 20.85 -2.32
N LYS A 385 -15.99 22.09 -1.90
CA LYS A 385 -15.16 23.20 -2.34
C LYS A 385 -13.75 23.00 -1.77
N GLY A 386 -12.78 22.67 -2.60
CA GLY A 386 -11.36 22.58 -2.24
C GLY A 386 -10.53 23.45 -3.15
N SER A 387 -9.61 24.23 -2.56
CA SER A 387 -8.62 25.06 -3.23
C SER A 387 -7.47 24.20 -3.73
N CYS A 388 -6.95 24.51 -4.92
CA CYS A 388 -5.85 23.80 -5.57
C CYS A 388 -4.51 24.56 -5.44
N GLY A 389 -4.30 25.28 -4.34
CA GLY A 389 -3.22 26.28 -4.24
C GLY A 389 -3.38 27.47 -5.19
N ILE A 390 -4.55 27.58 -5.84
CA ILE A 390 -5.00 28.74 -6.59
C ILE A 390 -6.36 29.11 -6.03
N GLU A 391 -6.49 30.38 -5.63
CA GLU A 391 -7.77 30.95 -5.24
C GLU A 391 -8.44 31.55 -6.48
N TRP A 392 -9.74 31.30 -6.60
CA TRP A 392 -10.53 31.73 -7.75
C TRP A 392 -11.57 32.74 -7.31
N GLU A 393 -11.60 33.91 -7.96
CA GLU A 393 -12.49 35.01 -7.56
C GLU A 393 -13.97 34.59 -7.57
N TYR A 394 -14.38 33.84 -8.60
CA TYR A 394 -15.77 33.39 -8.75
C TYR A 394 -16.21 32.42 -7.63
N GLN A 395 -15.28 31.75 -6.94
CA GLN A 395 -15.58 30.87 -5.81
C GLN A 395 -15.89 31.66 -4.53
N ASN A 396 -15.36 32.88 -4.43
CA ASN A 396 -15.58 33.86 -3.35
C ASN A 396 -16.85 34.68 -3.57
N ARG A 397 -17.38 34.70 -4.80
CA ARG A 397 -18.65 35.34 -5.13
C ARG A 397 -19.84 34.47 -4.64
N LEU A 398 -20.40 34.86 -3.50
CA LEU A 398 -21.78 34.61 -3.04
C LEU A 398 -22.14 33.18 -2.55
N GLY A 399 -23.07 33.14 -1.59
CA GLY A 399 -23.63 31.93 -0.97
C GLY A 399 -24.32 30.97 -1.94
N GLY A 400 -24.83 29.84 -1.43
CA GLY A 400 -25.21 28.63 -2.18
C GLY A 400 -26.12 28.76 -3.42
N VAL A 401 -26.80 29.89 -3.63
CA VAL A 401 -27.70 30.15 -4.78
C VAL A 401 -26.94 30.52 -6.07
N ALA A 402 -25.78 31.18 -5.98
CA ALA A 402 -24.99 31.62 -7.14
C ALA A 402 -24.34 30.45 -7.93
N ARG A 403 -24.22 29.27 -7.30
CA ARG A 403 -23.50 28.10 -7.84
C ARG A 403 -24.25 27.34 -8.93
N LYS A 404 -25.54 27.64 -9.14
CA LYS A 404 -26.36 27.03 -10.20
C LYS A 404 -26.45 27.88 -11.47
N THR A 405 -25.87 29.09 -11.42
CA THR A 405 -25.88 30.02 -12.56
C THR A 405 -25.07 29.45 -13.73
N ALA A 406 -25.41 29.86 -14.95
CA ALA A 406 -24.66 29.46 -16.15
C ALA A 406 -23.25 30.07 -16.16
N GLU A 407 -23.08 31.24 -15.55
CA GLU A 407 -21.79 31.92 -15.39
C GLU A 407 -20.85 31.13 -14.48
N TYR A 408 -21.30 30.75 -13.28
CA TYR A 408 -20.51 29.92 -12.37
C TYR A 408 -20.09 28.59 -13.01
N ARG A 409 -21.01 27.93 -13.74
CA ARG A 409 -20.70 26.68 -14.46
C ARG A 409 -19.64 26.88 -15.52
N ARG A 410 -19.71 27.97 -16.29
CA ARG A 410 -18.72 28.32 -17.30
C ARG A 410 -17.34 28.61 -16.70
N ASP A 411 -17.30 29.37 -15.60
CA ASP A 411 -16.04 29.67 -14.92
C ASP A 411 -15.44 28.41 -14.28
N ASP A 412 -16.26 27.52 -13.71
CA ASP A 412 -15.80 26.23 -13.21
C ASP A 412 -15.29 25.31 -14.33
N GLU A 413 -15.95 25.26 -15.49
CA GLU A 413 -15.46 24.55 -16.67
C GLU A 413 -14.09 25.08 -17.15
N ARG A 414 -13.92 26.41 -17.17
CA ARG A 414 -12.66 27.05 -17.57
C ARG A 414 -11.55 26.85 -16.56
N ARG A 415 -11.85 26.89 -15.26
CA ARG A 415 -10.91 26.51 -14.19
C ARG A 415 -10.40 25.08 -14.41
N ARG A 416 -11.32 24.13 -14.67
CA ARG A 416 -10.94 22.72 -14.91
C ARG A 416 -10.03 22.57 -16.12
N LEU A 417 -10.31 23.31 -17.20
CA LEU A 417 -9.44 23.35 -18.37
C LEU A 417 -8.07 23.97 -18.03
N PHE A 418 -8.05 25.07 -17.29
CA PHE A 418 -6.82 25.71 -16.83
C PHE A 418 -5.93 24.72 -16.07
N GLU A 419 -6.48 24.00 -15.09
CA GLU A 419 -5.72 23.05 -14.28
C GLU A 419 -5.20 21.88 -15.14
N LYS A 420 -6.04 21.35 -16.05
CA LYS A 420 -5.62 20.33 -17.03
C LYS A 420 -4.48 20.83 -17.92
N PHE A 421 -4.53 22.09 -18.37
CA PHE A 421 -3.47 22.69 -19.17
C PHE A 421 -2.21 22.93 -18.35
N ARG A 422 -2.28 23.45 -17.11
CA ARG A 422 -1.09 23.60 -16.25
C ARG A 422 -0.37 22.27 -16.04
N ILE A 423 -1.14 21.20 -15.82
CA ILE A 423 -0.61 19.83 -15.74
C ILE A 423 0.01 19.38 -17.05
N ALA A 424 -0.64 19.63 -18.19
CA ALA A 424 -0.07 19.29 -19.50
C ALA A 424 1.25 20.03 -19.75
N LYS A 425 1.40 21.27 -19.27
CA LYS A 425 2.67 22.03 -19.29
C LYS A 425 3.74 21.38 -18.44
N LEU A 426 3.40 20.95 -17.23
CA LEU A 426 4.35 20.22 -16.39
C LEU A 426 4.74 18.88 -17.01
N ALA A 427 3.78 18.11 -17.54
CA ALA A 427 4.04 16.84 -18.21
C ALA A 427 4.88 17.00 -19.48
N ALA A 428 4.60 18.01 -20.31
CA ALA A 428 5.40 18.34 -21.48
C ALA A 428 6.84 18.71 -21.09
N LYS A 429 7.00 19.59 -20.09
CA LYS A 429 8.32 19.94 -19.53
C LYS A 429 9.08 18.71 -19.06
N MET A 430 8.42 17.79 -18.37
CA MET A 430 9.01 16.51 -17.95
C MET A 430 9.44 15.64 -19.14
N ALA A 431 8.65 15.60 -20.21
CA ALA A 431 8.97 14.87 -21.43
C ALA A 431 10.06 15.55 -22.29
N GLY A 432 10.56 16.73 -21.89
CA GLY A 432 11.52 17.51 -22.65
C GLY A 432 10.88 18.36 -23.76
N ASP A 433 9.56 18.49 -23.77
CA ASP A 433 8.81 19.30 -24.73
C ASP A 433 8.61 20.73 -24.21
N GLU A 434 8.89 21.72 -25.07
CA GLU A 434 8.54 23.11 -24.82
C GLU A 434 7.09 23.38 -25.23
N TRP A 435 6.15 23.00 -24.36
CA TRP A 435 4.76 23.43 -24.50
C TRP A 435 4.45 24.60 -23.56
N THR A 436 3.97 25.70 -24.14
CA THR A 436 3.69 26.93 -23.38
C THR A 436 2.20 27.04 -23.06
N PHE A 437 1.91 27.20 -21.78
CA PHE A 437 0.59 27.55 -21.26
C PHE A 437 0.69 28.91 -20.56
N ASN A 438 0.00 29.91 -21.12
CA ASN A 438 -0.08 31.24 -20.54
C ASN A 438 -1.28 31.29 -19.58
N GLU A 439 -0.93 31.28 -18.30
CA GLU A 439 -1.84 31.25 -17.16
C GLU A 439 -2.57 32.58 -16.97
N ASP A 440 -1.98 33.69 -17.42
CA ASP A 440 -2.54 35.03 -17.29
C ASP A 440 -3.51 35.42 -18.42
N ARG A 441 -3.85 34.48 -19.33
CA ARG A 441 -4.77 34.81 -20.42
C ARG A 441 -6.16 35.20 -19.88
N PRO A 442 -6.79 36.27 -20.39
CA PRO A 442 -8.13 36.72 -19.96
C PRO A 442 -9.26 35.71 -20.18
N VAL A 443 -9.00 34.61 -20.88
CA VAL A 443 -9.96 33.51 -21.08
C VAL A 443 -10.19 32.73 -19.79
N TRP A 444 -9.24 32.76 -18.85
CA TRP A 444 -9.33 32.09 -17.57
C TRP A 444 -10.09 32.96 -16.55
N PRO A 445 -10.85 32.35 -15.62
CA PRO A 445 -11.44 33.09 -14.52
C PRO A 445 -10.35 33.76 -13.69
N LEU A 446 -10.65 34.91 -13.08
CA LEU A 446 -9.67 35.64 -12.27
C LEU A 446 -9.20 34.75 -11.11
N HIS A 447 -7.88 34.68 -10.94
CA HIS A 447 -7.24 33.80 -9.97
C HIS A 447 -5.92 34.38 -9.47
N TRP A 448 -5.43 33.87 -8.34
CA TRP A 448 -4.11 34.19 -7.80
C TRP A 448 -3.49 32.97 -7.13
N ALA A 449 -2.16 32.89 -7.18
CA ALA A 449 -1.41 31.85 -6.50
C ALA A 449 -1.56 31.98 -4.98
N ASP A 450 -1.75 30.86 -4.30
CA ASP A 450 -1.66 30.78 -2.85
C ASP A 450 -0.17 30.95 -2.46
N PRO A 451 0.19 31.97 -1.67
CA PRO A 451 1.58 32.22 -1.28
C PRO A 451 2.22 31.10 -0.44
N GLU A 452 1.42 30.18 0.12
CA GLU A 452 1.94 28.97 0.77
C GLU A 452 2.32 27.86 -0.25
N PHE A 453 1.90 28.01 -1.51
CA PHE A 453 2.11 27.07 -2.60
C PHE A 453 3.10 27.65 -3.62
N VAL A 454 4.34 27.15 -3.62
CA VAL A 454 5.34 27.56 -4.61
C VAL A 454 5.08 26.79 -5.91
N ASP A 455 4.76 27.51 -6.98
CA ASP A 455 4.65 26.96 -8.34
C ASP A 455 5.99 27.07 -9.09
N GLU A 456 6.30 26.05 -9.88
CA GLU A 456 7.64 25.64 -10.35
C GLU A 456 8.24 26.46 -11.52
N SER A 457 8.03 27.78 -11.59
CA SER A 457 8.58 28.59 -12.70
C SER A 457 9.67 29.61 -12.35
N GLU A 458 10.04 29.84 -11.09
CA GLU A 458 10.90 30.99 -10.75
C GLU A 458 12.30 30.68 -10.20
N GLU A 459 12.70 29.43 -9.93
CA GLU A 459 13.99 29.16 -9.27
C GLU A 459 15.06 28.41 -10.11
N SER A 460 14.91 28.22 -11.43
CA SER A 460 15.98 27.56 -12.22
C SER A 460 17.04 28.49 -12.82
N ASP A 461 16.90 29.82 -12.73
CA ASP A 461 17.84 30.75 -13.39
C ASP A 461 18.79 31.49 -12.45
N ALA A 462 18.77 31.22 -11.13
CA ALA A 462 19.52 32.03 -10.16
C ALA A 462 20.68 31.32 -9.43
N SER A 463 21.06 30.08 -9.78
CA SER A 463 22.17 29.39 -9.08
C SER A 463 23.31 28.91 -9.99
N ASN A 464 23.42 29.43 -11.21
CA ASN A 464 24.60 29.27 -12.06
C ASN A 464 25.30 30.62 -12.25
N GLU A 465 25.70 31.27 -11.15
CA GLU A 465 26.74 32.30 -11.14
C GLU A 465 27.13 32.64 -9.69
N SER A 466 27.97 31.78 -9.09
CA SER A 466 29.12 32.15 -8.21
C SER A 466 29.76 30.92 -7.59
#